data_AF-A0A9Q3Q4A7-F1
#
_entry.id   AF-A0A9Q3Q4A7-F1
#
_cell.length_a   1.000
_cell.length_b   1.000
_cell.length_c   1.000
_cell.angle_alpha   90.00
_cell.angle_beta   90.00
_cell.angle_gamma   90.00
#
_symmetry.space_group_name_H-M   'P 1'
#
loop_
_entity.id
_entity.type
_entity.pdbx_description
1 polymer ?
#
loop_
_entity_poly.entity_id
_entity_poly.type
_entity_poly.pdbx_seq_one_letter_code
_entity_poly.pdbx_strand_id
1 'polypeptide(L)'
;MLWQLLQQKYRSPELESQLEEPWLRDYKDNKFFLMDGLLYHREKPTSALTIIDRDHLSLIMQECHDCPYMGHMSEDRTKERVASTAWCPKWEQQKKYGLLQHIGEPKHPWEIINIDWVTGLVPGGKENFNACLLMVDRFSMIMRFLPCHKEDTAMDTALLFWNNIISTCGVRTKISFSKAYHPETVGLTERMIQTMEDILGRFCAYGMEYKDHEGYTHDKVTILTAVQLAFNT
;
A
#
# COMPACT_ATOMS: atom_id res chain seq x y z
N MET A 1 16.73 23.81 -19.81
CA MET A 1 18.19 23.53 -19.80
C MET A 1 18.53 22.12 -20.28
N LEU A 2 18.26 21.03 -19.54
CA LEU A 2 18.49 19.65 -20.03
C LEU A 2 17.70 19.32 -21.32
N TRP A 3 16.42 19.71 -21.35
CA TRP A 3 15.58 19.63 -22.55
C TRP A 3 16.21 20.30 -23.79
N GLN A 4 16.78 21.49 -23.61
CA GLN A 4 17.40 22.26 -24.70
C GLN A 4 18.69 21.60 -25.19
N LEU A 5 19.48 20.99 -24.30
CA LEU A 5 20.66 20.22 -24.65
C LEU A 5 20.32 19.00 -25.53
N LEU A 6 19.23 18.30 -25.23
CA LEU A 6 18.82 17.10 -25.95
C LEU A 6 18.16 17.39 -27.31
N GLN A 7 17.65 18.62 -27.52
CA GLN A 7 17.17 19.08 -28.82
C GLN A 7 18.29 19.52 -29.76
N GLN A 8 19.45 19.93 -29.21
CA GLN A 8 20.58 20.37 -30.02
C GLN A 8 21.28 19.18 -30.68
N LYS A 9 21.65 19.35 -31.96
CA LYS A 9 22.36 18.34 -32.75
C LYS A 9 23.78 18.05 -32.22
N TYR A 10 24.35 18.97 -31.43
CA TYR A 10 25.68 18.90 -30.86
C TYR A 10 25.64 19.31 -29.37
N ARG A 11 26.57 18.77 -28.58
CA ARG A 11 26.74 19.14 -27.16
C ARG A 11 27.19 20.60 -27.04
N SER A 12 26.42 21.43 -26.32
CA SER A 12 26.83 22.79 -25.93
C SER A 12 27.51 22.75 -24.56
N PRO A 13 28.81 23.10 -24.47
CA PRO A 13 29.55 23.12 -23.21
C PRO A 13 28.97 24.12 -22.19
N GLU A 14 28.44 25.25 -22.65
CA GLU A 14 27.85 26.25 -21.75
C GLU A 14 26.60 25.69 -21.04
N LEU A 15 25.71 25.04 -21.79
CA LEU A 15 24.50 24.45 -21.23
C LEU A 15 24.80 23.23 -20.34
N GLU A 16 25.83 22.45 -20.67
CA GLU A 16 26.30 21.34 -19.81
C GLU A 16 26.77 21.84 -18.44
N SER A 17 27.51 22.95 -18.41
CA SER A 17 28.03 23.53 -17.16
C SER A 17 26.94 24.06 -16.23
N GLN A 18 25.73 24.26 -16.73
CA GLN A 18 24.59 24.69 -15.93
C GLN A 18 23.86 23.51 -15.28
N LEU A 19 24.12 22.26 -15.69
CA LEU A 19 23.48 21.07 -15.10
C LEU A 19 23.99 20.80 -13.68
N GLU A 20 23.05 20.75 -12.73
CA GLU A 20 23.33 20.34 -11.35
C GLU A 20 23.46 18.81 -11.24
N GLU A 21 24.19 18.32 -10.24
CA GLU A 21 24.16 16.89 -9.87
C GLU A 21 22.80 16.54 -9.23
N PRO A 22 22.21 15.35 -9.51
CA PRO A 22 22.76 14.20 -10.24
C PRO A 22 22.54 14.20 -11.77
N TRP A 23 21.89 15.24 -12.33
CA TRP A 23 21.51 15.30 -13.75
C TRP A 23 22.71 15.29 -14.69
N LEU A 24 23.80 15.96 -14.31
CA LEU A 24 25.03 16.04 -15.10
C LEU A 24 25.68 14.67 -15.31
N ARG A 25 25.72 13.84 -14.26
CA ARG A 25 26.25 12.47 -14.31
C ARG A 25 25.42 11.59 -15.24
N ASP A 26 24.11 11.55 -15.03
CA ASP A 26 23.21 10.70 -15.82
C ASP A 26 23.11 11.13 -17.30
N TYR A 27 23.26 12.43 -17.57
CA TYR A 27 23.41 12.95 -18.92
C TYR A 27 24.72 12.49 -19.58
N LYS A 28 25.84 12.45 -18.85
CA LYS A 28 27.10 11.88 -19.35
C LYS A 28 27.01 10.38 -19.61
N ASP A 29 26.20 9.67 -18.83
CA ASP A 29 25.96 8.23 -18.98
C ASP A 29 24.91 7.89 -20.06
N ASN A 30 24.41 8.88 -20.83
CA ASN A 30 23.37 8.71 -21.86
C ASN A 30 22.08 8.03 -21.33
N LYS A 31 21.70 8.34 -20.08
CA LYS A 31 20.45 7.83 -19.51
C LYS A 31 19.22 8.61 -19.95
N PHE A 32 19.36 9.81 -20.47
CA PHE A 32 18.23 10.63 -20.94
C PHE A 32 18.01 10.51 -22.45
N PHE A 33 16.74 10.47 -22.87
CA PHE A 33 16.37 10.57 -24.27
C PHE A 33 15.05 11.31 -24.48
N LEU A 34 14.88 11.86 -25.68
CA LEU A 34 13.67 12.56 -26.11
C LEU A 34 12.81 11.61 -26.94
N MET A 35 11.52 11.56 -26.66
CA MET A 35 10.55 10.85 -27.50
C MET A 35 9.22 11.62 -27.47
N ASP A 36 8.68 11.93 -28.64
CA ASP A 36 7.37 12.60 -28.80
C ASP A 36 7.18 13.89 -28.00
N GLY A 37 8.24 14.70 -27.87
CA GLY A 37 8.14 15.94 -27.09
C GLY A 37 8.26 15.75 -25.58
N LEU A 38 8.52 14.52 -25.12
CA LEU A 38 8.66 14.16 -23.71
C LEU A 38 10.07 13.65 -23.40
N LEU A 39 10.53 13.93 -22.18
CA LEU A 39 11.85 13.55 -21.68
C LEU A 39 11.74 12.24 -20.90
N TYR A 40 12.55 11.25 -21.25
CA TYR A 40 12.60 9.96 -20.58
C TYR A 40 13.96 9.73 -19.94
N HIS A 41 13.96 9.05 -18.80
CA HIS A 41 15.15 8.54 -18.13
C HIS A 41 15.19 7.01 -18.21
N ARG A 42 16.37 6.46 -18.49
CA ARG A 42 16.61 5.04 -18.72
C ARG A 42 17.27 4.41 -17.50
N GLU A 43 16.52 3.55 -16.82
CA GLU A 43 17.00 2.63 -15.79
C GLU A 43 16.78 1.21 -16.29
N LYS A 44 17.85 0.54 -16.76
CA LYS A 44 17.72 -0.81 -17.38
C LYS A 44 16.97 -1.78 -16.45
N PRO A 45 15.89 -2.46 -16.90
CA PRO A 45 15.41 -2.60 -18.29
C PRO A 45 14.33 -1.60 -18.74
N THR A 46 13.88 -0.69 -17.89
CA THR A 46 12.74 0.22 -18.13
C THR A 46 13.17 1.64 -18.53
N SER A 47 12.22 2.40 -19.06
CA SER A 47 12.38 3.84 -19.28
C SER A 47 11.18 4.54 -18.70
N ALA A 48 11.41 5.55 -17.88
CA ALA A 48 10.39 6.27 -17.13
C ALA A 48 10.34 7.74 -17.57
N LEU A 49 9.15 8.33 -17.52
CA LEU A 49 8.93 9.74 -17.88
C LEU A 49 9.62 10.64 -16.85
N THR A 50 10.46 11.57 -17.29
CA THR A 50 11.15 12.50 -16.38
C THR A 50 10.22 13.62 -15.94
N ILE A 51 9.91 13.70 -14.64
CA ILE A 51 9.12 14.79 -14.06
C ILE A 51 10.05 15.93 -13.66
N ILE A 52 9.84 17.09 -14.29
CA ILE A 52 10.62 18.31 -14.03
C ILE A 52 9.82 19.27 -13.11
N ASP A 53 8.48 19.21 -13.14
CA ASP A 53 7.59 20.16 -12.46
C ASP A 53 6.62 19.46 -11.49
N ARG A 54 6.21 20.17 -10.42
CA ARG A 54 5.24 19.67 -9.44
C ARG A 54 3.85 19.47 -10.03
N ASP A 55 3.44 20.27 -11.01
CA ASP A 55 2.10 20.17 -11.59
C ASP A 55 1.91 18.83 -12.33
N HIS A 56 2.97 18.35 -13.00
CA HIS A 56 2.97 17.02 -13.62
C HIS A 56 2.97 15.88 -12.60
N LEU A 57 3.54 16.10 -11.41
CA LEU A 57 3.52 15.11 -10.33
C LEU A 57 2.10 14.90 -9.82
N SER A 58 1.32 15.97 -9.64
CA SER A 58 -0.07 15.89 -9.19
C SER A 58 -0.93 15.08 -10.14
N LEU A 59 -0.76 15.28 -11.45
CA LEU A 59 -1.50 14.56 -12.49
C LEU A 59 -1.15 13.07 -12.51
N ILE A 60 0.15 12.73 -12.44
CA ILE A 60 0.60 11.33 -12.45
C ILE A 60 0.17 10.62 -11.16
N MET A 61 0.25 11.30 -10.02
CA MET A 61 -0.28 10.78 -8.76
C MET A 61 -1.77 10.50 -8.86
N GLN A 62 -2.54 11.42 -9.43
CA GLN A 62 -3.99 11.24 -9.60
C GLN A 62 -4.30 10.07 -10.55
N GLU A 63 -3.63 9.95 -11.69
CA GLU A 63 -3.80 8.83 -12.63
C GLU A 63 -3.34 7.48 -12.05
N CYS A 64 -2.33 7.48 -11.18
CA CYS A 64 -1.88 6.26 -10.50
C CYS A 64 -2.79 5.87 -9.33
N HIS A 65 -3.48 6.84 -8.72
CA HIS A 65 -4.33 6.63 -7.54
C HIS A 65 -5.81 6.37 -7.90
N ASP A 66 -6.36 7.11 -8.88
CA ASP A 66 -7.80 7.12 -9.21
C ASP A 66 -8.15 6.13 -10.34
N CYS A 67 -7.65 4.90 -10.26
CA CYS A 67 -8.09 3.85 -11.17
C CYS A 67 -9.47 3.31 -10.74
N PRO A 68 -10.56 3.47 -11.53
CA PRO A 68 -11.91 3.06 -11.14
C PRO A 68 -12.07 1.57 -10.86
N TYR A 69 -11.11 0.75 -11.31
CA TYR A 69 -11.16 -0.71 -11.27
C TYR A 69 -10.38 -1.35 -10.11
N MET A 70 -9.65 -0.58 -9.29
CA MET A 70 -8.63 -1.17 -8.39
C MET A 70 -8.84 -0.94 -6.89
N GLY A 71 -9.91 -0.26 -6.47
CA GLY A 71 -10.11 0.08 -5.05
C GLY A 71 -9.04 1.07 -4.55
N HIS A 72 -9.17 1.55 -3.31
CA HIS A 72 -8.18 2.44 -2.70
C HIS A 72 -6.83 1.70 -2.56
N MET A 73 -5.87 1.98 -3.46
CA MET A 73 -4.55 1.39 -3.39
C MET A 73 -3.76 1.91 -2.18
N SER A 74 -2.91 1.05 -1.60
CA SER A 74 -1.94 1.47 -0.61
C SER A 74 -0.97 2.51 -1.20
N GLU A 75 -0.42 3.36 -0.33
CA GLU A 75 0.55 4.39 -0.71
C GLU A 75 1.75 3.78 -1.46
N ASP A 76 2.16 2.57 -1.10
CA ASP A 76 3.33 1.90 -1.68
C ASP A 76 3.07 1.33 -3.08
N ARG A 77 1.87 0.79 -3.35
CA ARG A 77 1.51 0.41 -4.74
C ARG A 77 1.43 1.63 -5.65
N THR A 78 0.97 2.76 -5.09
CA THR A 78 0.99 4.04 -5.80
C THR A 78 2.43 4.47 -6.08
N LYS A 79 3.34 4.35 -5.10
CA LYS A 79 4.77 4.65 -5.30
C LYS A 79 5.45 3.74 -6.32
N GLU A 80 5.21 2.43 -6.30
CA GLU A 80 5.78 1.49 -7.29
C GLU A 80 5.27 1.78 -8.71
N ARG A 81 3.97 2.10 -8.83
CA ARG A 81 3.36 2.45 -10.12
C ARG A 81 3.85 3.81 -10.62
N VAL A 82 4.02 4.78 -9.73
CA VAL A 82 4.65 6.06 -10.05
C VAL A 82 6.11 5.84 -10.46
N ALA A 83 6.87 5.00 -9.76
CA ALA A 83 8.28 4.73 -10.08
C ALA A 83 8.46 3.99 -11.43
N SER A 84 7.52 3.12 -11.81
CA SER A 84 7.53 2.47 -13.12
C SER A 84 7.08 3.39 -14.27
N THR A 85 6.30 4.43 -13.96
CA THR A 85 5.78 5.37 -14.95
C THR A 85 6.65 6.61 -15.11
N ALA A 86 7.25 7.06 -14.01
CA ALA A 86 7.89 8.37 -13.91
C ALA A 86 9.11 8.37 -12.98
N TRP A 87 10.09 9.20 -13.34
CA TRP A 87 11.37 9.35 -12.66
C TRP A 87 11.61 10.81 -12.29
N CYS A 88 12.11 11.05 -11.07
CA CYS A 88 12.41 12.39 -10.56
C CYS A 88 13.67 12.39 -9.69
N PRO A 89 14.72 13.18 -10.01
CA PRO A 89 15.97 13.25 -9.24
C PRO A 89 15.82 13.74 -7.81
N LYS A 90 14.83 14.60 -7.58
CA LYS A 90 14.53 15.11 -6.23
C LYS A 90 13.88 14.03 -5.36
N TRP A 91 13.41 12.93 -5.95
CA TRP A 91 12.84 11.80 -5.22
C TRP A 91 13.91 10.92 -4.56
N GLU A 92 15.10 10.80 -5.15
CA GLU A 92 16.22 10.03 -4.55
C GLU A 92 16.69 10.58 -3.20
N GLN A 93 16.27 11.79 -2.82
CA GLN A 93 16.54 12.39 -1.51
C GLN A 93 15.59 11.90 -0.41
N GLN A 94 14.70 10.94 -0.69
CA GLN A 94 13.97 10.25 0.37
C GLN A 94 14.98 9.61 1.33
N LYS A 95 14.81 9.87 2.63
CA LYS A 95 15.69 9.36 3.69
C LYS A 95 15.92 7.87 3.47
N LYS A 96 17.19 7.45 3.39
CA LYS A 96 17.53 6.03 3.55
C LYS A 96 16.84 5.54 4.82
N TYR A 97 16.07 4.47 4.69
CA TYR A 97 15.38 3.84 5.80
C TYR A 97 16.37 3.67 6.97
N GLY A 98 15.94 4.03 8.18
CA GLY A 98 16.76 3.89 9.38
C GLY A 98 17.15 2.43 9.63
N LEU A 99 18.10 2.20 10.56
CA LEU A 99 18.47 0.86 11.00
C LEU A 99 17.22 0.03 11.31
N LEU A 100 17.21 -1.20 10.77
CA LEU A 100 16.14 -2.16 10.93
C LEU A 100 15.87 -2.40 12.43
N GLN A 101 14.67 -2.08 12.89
CA GLN A 101 14.23 -2.52 14.22
C GLN A 101 13.79 -3.98 14.11
N HIS A 102 14.57 -4.88 14.71
CA HIS A 102 14.18 -6.28 14.85
C HIS A 102 13.00 -6.38 15.81
N ILE A 103 11.80 -6.64 15.30
CA ILE A 103 10.65 -6.96 16.16
C ILE A 103 10.88 -8.39 16.65
N GLY A 104 11.20 -8.53 17.95
CA GLY A 104 11.45 -9.82 18.58
C GLY A 104 10.35 -10.84 18.29
N GLU A 105 10.73 -12.10 18.14
CA GLU A 105 9.78 -13.19 17.98
C GLU A 105 8.88 -13.28 19.22
N PRO A 106 7.55 -13.36 19.04
CA PRO A 106 6.65 -13.57 20.16
C PRO A 106 6.91 -14.94 20.77
N LYS A 107 6.90 -15.03 22.09
CA LYS A 107 7.13 -16.28 22.83
C LYS A 107 5.81 -16.95 23.21
N HIS A 108 4.73 -16.19 23.25
CA HIS A 108 3.42 -16.65 23.66
C HIS A 108 2.32 -16.12 22.71
N PRO A 109 1.19 -16.84 22.59
CA PRO A 109 0.01 -16.34 21.89
C PRO A 109 -0.39 -14.95 22.43
N TRP A 110 -0.79 -14.07 21.53
CA TRP A 110 -1.29 -12.73 21.82
C TRP A 110 -0.28 -11.74 22.40
N GLU A 111 1.02 -12.06 22.35
CA GLU A 111 2.07 -11.14 22.79
C GLU A 111 2.26 -10.00 21.79
N ILE A 112 2.20 -10.30 20.49
CA ILE A 112 2.35 -9.34 19.40
C ILE A 112 1.19 -9.53 18.43
N ILE A 113 0.34 -8.51 18.31
CA ILE A 113 -0.76 -8.50 17.36
C ILE A 113 -0.47 -7.47 16.28
N ASN A 114 -0.57 -7.93 15.03
CA ASN A 114 -0.54 -7.08 13.86
C ASN A 114 -1.95 -6.65 13.50
N ILE A 115 -2.14 -5.37 13.18
CA ILE A 115 -3.45 -4.80 12.84
C ILE A 115 -3.35 -4.01 11.53
N ASP A 116 -4.37 -4.15 10.68
CA ASP A 116 -4.59 -3.33 9.49
C ASP A 116 -6.08 -3.08 9.22
N TRP A 117 -6.37 -2.10 8.37
CA TRP A 117 -7.72 -1.78 7.93
C TRP A 117 -7.91 -2.11 6.45
N VAL A 118 -8.86 -3.01 6.20
CA VAL A 118 -9.40 -3.23 4.86
C VAL A 118 -10.53 -2.23 4.63
N THR A 119 -10.30 -1.26 3.75
CA THR A 119 -11.28 -0.17 3.46
C THR A 119 -11.80 -0.25 2.04
N GLY A 120 -12.86 0.49 1.73
CA GLY A 120 -13.47 0.48 0.40
C GLY A 120 -14.29 -0.78 0.12
N LEU A 121 -14.75 -1.44 1.18
CA LEU A 121 -15.74 -2.51 1.07
C LEU A 121 -17.08 -1.86 0.74
N VAL A 122 -17.85 -2.45 -0.18
CA VAL A 122 -19.24 -2.03 -0.40
C VAL A 122 -20.01 -2.25 0.91
N PRO A 123 -20.82 -1.28 1.37
CA PRO A 123 -21.58 -1.37 2.61
C PRO A 123 -22.36 -2.68 2.73
N GLY A 124 -22.28 -3.35 3.88
CA GLY A 124 -22.94 -4.64 4.11
C GLY A 124 -23.35 -4.87 5.57
N GLY A 125 -24.34 -5.75 5.75
CA GLY A 125 -24.92 -6.07 7.04
C GLY A 125 -25.90 -5.02 7.57
N LYS A 126 -26.50 -5.31 8.73
CA LYS A 126 -27.53 -4.45 9.35
C LYS A 126 -27.04 -3.02 9.61
N GLU A 127 -25.76 -2.88 9.96
CA GLU A 127 -25.11 -1.62 10.28
C GLU A 127 -24.39 -0.97 9.08
N ASN A 128 -24.51 -1.55 7.88
CA ASN A 128 -23.88 -1.04 6.64
C ASN A 128 -22.36 -0.79 6.77
N PHE A 129 -21.62 -1.75 7.34
CA PHE A 129 -20.16 -1.65 7.48
C PHE A 129 -19.49 -1.57 6.10
N ASN A 130 -18.60 -0.59 5.93
CA ASN A 130 -17.88 -0.31 4.67
C ASN A 130 -16.35 -0.52 4.81
N ALA A 131 -15.90 -0.98 5.98
CA ALA A 131 -14.52 -1.32 6.28
C ALA A 131 -14.46 -2.50 7.25
N CYS A 132 -13.25 -3.02 7.45
CA CYS A 132 -12.99 -4.06 8.43
C CYS A 132 -11.59 -3.88 9.03
N LEU A 133 -11.49 -4.01 10.35
CA LEU A 133 -10.22 -4.12 11.05
C LEU A 133 -9.77 -5.58 11.01
N LEU A 134 -8.66 -5.86 10.33
CA LEU A 134 -8.00 -7.16 10.31
C LEU A 134 -6.94 -7.19 11.40
N MET A 135 -6.97 -8.24 12.20
CA MET A 135 -6.02 -8.46 13.28
C MET A 135 -5.43 -9.86 13.18
N VAL A 136 -4.12 -9.98 13.38
CA VAL A 136 -3.41 -11.26 13.32
C VAL A 136 -2.49 -11.40 14.52
N ASP A 137 -2.63 -12.47 15.28
CA ASP A 137 -1.65 -12.84 16.30
C ASP A 137 -0.40 -13.42 15.62
N ARG A 138 0.75 -12.79 15.82
CA ARG A 138 2.00 -13.19 15.18
C ARG A 138 2.47 -14.58 15.65
N PHE A 139 2.13 -15.01 16.86
CA PHE A 139 2.57 -16.31 17.38
C PHE A 139 1.76 -17.47 16.79
N SER A 140 0.43 -17.41 16.88
CA SER A 140 -0.44 -18.49 16.44
C SER A 140 -0.87 -18.39 14.99
N MET A 141 -0.64 -17.24 14.33
CA MET A 141 -1.18 -16.90 13.01
C MET A 141 -2.72 -16.90 12.96
N ILE A 142 -3.39 -16.89 14.11
CA ILE A 142 -4.84 -16.72 14.20
C ILE A 142 -5.19 -15.31 13.78
N MET A 143 -6.19 -15.19 12.91
CA MET A 143 -6.71 -13.89 12.48
C MET A 143 -8.14 -13.64 12.95
N ARG A 144 -8.49 -12.36 13.08
CA ARG A 144 -9.85 -11.90 13.31
C ARG A 144 -10.20 -10.69 12.45
N PHE A 145 -11.41 -10.72 11.91
CA PHE A 145 -12.04 -9.61 11.20
C PHE A 145 -13.05 -8.95 12.11
N LEU A 146 -12.92 -7.64 12.33
CA LEU A 146 -13.90 -6.84 13.04
C LEU A 146 -14.52 -5.83 12.06
N PRO A 147 -15.77 -6.03 11.64
CA PRO A 147 -16.48 -5.08 10.78
C PRO A 147 -16.53 -3.70 11.41
N CYS A 148 -16.27 -2.67 10.62
CA CYS A 148 -16.20 -1.29 11.08
C CYS A 148 -16.56 -0.31 9.97
N HIS A 149 -16.58 0.99 10.29
CA HIS A 149 -16.76 2.04 9.31
C HIS A 149 -15.42 2.72 9.00
N LYS A 150 -15.21 3.10 7.74
CA LYS A 150 -14.03 3.87 7.32
C LYS A 150 -13.98 5.23 8.05
N GLU A 151 -15.14 5.72 8.43
CA GLU A 151 -15.36 6.98 9.14
C GLU A 151 -15.17 6.85 10.66
N ASP A 152 -14.94 5.64 11.19
CA ASP A 152 -14.75 5.41 12.62
C ASP A 152 -13.58 6.23 13.15
N THR A 153 -13.81 6.88 14.30
CA THR A 153 -12.75 7.64 14.95
C THR A 153 -11.73 6.69 15.58
N ALA A 154 -10.58 7.25 15.97
CA ALA A 154 -9.60 6.50 16.75
C ALA A 154 -10.19 5.94 18.06
N MET A 155 -11.16 6.64 18.65
CA MET A 155 -11.86 6.18 19.86
C MET A 155 -12.79 5.00 19.56
N ASP A 156 -13.54 5.06 18.46
CA ASP A 156 -14.42 3.97 18.03
C ASP A 156 -13.61 2.70 17.73
N THR A 157 -12.49 2.85 17.03
CA THR A 157 -11.53 1.75 16.78
C THR A 157 -10.98 1.19 18.11
N ALA A 158 -10.59 2.05 19.04
CA ALA A 158 -10.07 1.60 20.33
C ALA A 158 -11.11 0.83 21.14
N LEU A 159 -12.37 1.28 21.12
CA LEU A 159 -13.50 0.58 21.74
C LEU A 159 -13.80 -0.75 21.05
N LEU A 160 -13.78 -0.79 19.71
CA LEU A 160 -13.94 -2.00 18.92
C LEU A 160 -12.87 -3.04 19.28
N PHE A 161 -11.61 -2.62 19.33
CA PHE A 161 -10.50 -3.46 19.78
C PHE A 161 -10.69 -3.93 21.23
N TRP A 162 -11.01 -3.01 22.13
CA TRP A 162 -11.16 -3.30 23.56
C TRP A 162 -12.24 -4.35 23.81
N ASN A 163 -13.42 -4.14 23.23
CA ASN A 163 -14.58 -4.99 23.46
C ASN A 163 -14.42 -6.40 22.87
N ASN A 164 -13.74 -6.53 21.73
CA ASN A 164 -13.65 -7.80 21.01
C ASN A 164 -12.36 -8.59 21.30
N ILE A 165 -11.29 -7.93 21.74
CA ILE A 165 -9.96 -8.54 21.73
C ILE A 165 -9.35 -8.64 23.12
N ILE A 166 -9.48 -7.62 23.96
CA ILE A 166 -8.85 -7.59 25.29
C ILE A 166 -9.26 -8.79 26.15
N SER A 167 -10.50 -9.27 26.00
CA SER A 167 -10.98 -10.48 26.67
C SER A 167 -10.21 -11.75 26.26
N THR A 168 -9.71 -11.81 25.03
CA THR A 168 -8.95 -12.95 24.49
C THR A 168 -7.44 -12.80 24.71
N CYS A 169 -6.89 -11.62 24.43
CA CYS A 169 -5.44 -11.40 24.42
C CYS A 169 -4.89 -10.98 25.80
N GLY A 170 -5.74 -10.49 26.69
CA GLY A 170 -5.33 -9.86 27.93
C GLY A 170 -4.73 -8.46 27.72
N VAL A 171 -4.34 -7.81 28.83
CA VAL A 171 -3.92 -6.39 28.84
C VAL A 171 -2.45 -6.19 28.43
N ARG A 172 -1.65 -7.26 28.31
CA ARG A 172 -0.19 -7.19 28.08
C ARG A 172 0.22 -7.41 26.61
N THR A 173 -0.64 -7.04 25.67
CA THR A 173 -0.37 -7.23 24.24
C THR A 173 0.33 -6.01 23.63
N LYS A 174 1.37 -6.26 22.81
CA LYS A 174 1.97 -5.24 21.96
C LYS A 174 1.20 -5.18 20.63
N ILE A 175 0.75 -3.99 20.27
CA ILE A 175 0.09 -3.74 18.99
C ILE A 175 1.13 -3.24 17.99
N SER A 176 1.18 -3.86 16.82
CA SER A 176 2.00 -3.47 15.69
C SER A 176 1.10 -3.15 14.50
N PHE A 177 1.24 -1.96 13.91
CA PHE A 177 0.50 -1.57 12.72
C PHE A 177 1.30 -1.92 11.47
N SER A 178 0.64 -2.48 10.45
CA SER A 178 1.27 -2.85 9.16
C SER A 178 1.84 -1.65 8.37
N LYS A 179 1.21 -0.47 8.48
CA LYS A 179 1.61 0.75 7.72
C LYS A 179 2.93 1.38 8.15
N ALA A 180 3.52 0.96 9.26
CA ALA A 180 4.88 1.35 9.64
C ALA A 180 5.85 0.26 9.15
N TYR A 181 6.17 0.28 7.85
CA TYR A 181 7.02 -0.72 7.22
C TYR A 181 8.41 -0.77 7.86
N HIS A 182 8.75 -1.91 8.47
CA HIS A 182 10.10 -2.35 8.78
C HIS A 182 10.28 -3.76 8.18
N PRO A 183 10.97 -3.91 7.02
CA PRO A 183 10.82 -5.06 6.12
C PRO A 183 11.24 -6.45 6.62
N GLU A 184 11.80 -6.65 7.81
CA GLU A 184 12.65 -7.84 8.02
C GLU A 184 12.24 -8.78 9.17
N THR A 185 11.12 -8.52 9.85
CA THR A 185 10.56 -9.51 10.82
C THR A 185 9.06 -9.75 10.69
N VAL A 186 8.35 -9.03 9.80
CA VAL A 186 6.87 -9.08 9.70
C VAL A 186 6.37 -9.91 8.50
N GLY A 187 7.26 -10.38 7.62
CA GLY A 187 6.86 -10.86 6.29
C GLY A 187 5.82 -11.97 6.24
N LEU A 188 5.70 -12.86 7.23
CA LEU A 188 4.63 -13.87 7.24
C LEU A 188 3.26 -13.28 7.57
N THR A 189 3.17 -12.54 8.68
CA THR A 189 1.93 -11.88 9.11
C THR A 189 1.51 -10.80 8.14
N GLU A 190 2.47 -10.07 7.58
CA GLU A 190 2.25 -9.04 6.57
C GLU A 190 1.77 -9.62 5.23
N ARG A 191 2.42 -10.68 4.73
CA ARG A 191 1.92 -11.40 3.54
C ARG A 191 0.54 -11.98 3.77
N MET A 192 0.26 -12.49 4.97
CA MET A 192 -1.07 -12.97 5.33
C MET A 192 -2.08 -11.83 5.28
N ILE A 193 -1.80 -10.71 5.95
CA ILE A 193 -2.65 -9.51 5.92
C ILE A 193 -2.92 -9.10 4.48
N GLN A 194 -1.87 -8.89 3.68
CA GLN A 194 -1.99 -8.49 2.28
C GLN A 194 -2.79 -9.48 1.43
N THR A 195 -2.60 -10.79 1.65
CA THR A 195 -3.40 -11.83 0.96
C THR A 195 -4.87 -11.71 1.34
N MET A 196 -5.19 -11.45 2.61
CA MET A 196 -6.57 -11.24 3.06
C MET A 196 -7.18 -9.96 2.51
N GLU A 197 -6.43 -8.86 2.48
CA GLU A 197 -6.90 -7.62 1.87
C GLU A 197 -7.23 -7.84 0.39
N ASP A 198 -6.36 -8.55 -0.34
CA ASP A 198 -6.57 -8.87 -1.75
C ASP A 198 -7.80 -9.80 -1.95
N ILE A 199 -7.97 -10.81 -1.08
CA ILE A 199 -9.15 -11.70 -1.11
C ILE A 199 -10.41 -10.90 -0.84
N LEU A 200 -10.48 -10.17 0.27
CA LEU A 200 -11.65 -9.41 0.65
C LEU A 200 -11.98 -8.30 -0.35
N GLY A 201 -10.96 -7.59 -0.84
CA GLY A 201 -11.12 -6.60 -1.89
C GLY A 201 -11.76 -7.20 -3.14
N ARG A 202 -11.29 -8.36 -3.60
CA ARG A 202 -11.85 -9.03 -4.79
C ARG A 202 -13.26 -9.57 -4.54
N PHE A 203 -13.50 -10.27 -3.43
CA PHE A 203 -14.81 -10.84 -3.12
C PHE A 203 -15.86 -9.74 -2.89
N CYS A 204 -15.48 -8.63 -2.25
CA CYS A 204 -16.41 -7.57 -1.90
C CYS A 204 -16.62 -6.55 -3.03
N ALA A 205 -15.67 -6.37 -3.96
CA ALA A 205 -15.82 -5.46 -5.11
C ALA A 205 -16.97 -5.86 -6.04
N TYR A 206 -17.25 -7.16 -6.20
CA TYR A 206 -18.29 -7.63 -7.12
C TYR A 206 -19.72 -7.57 -6.57
N GLY A 207 -19.94 -6.99 -5.37
CA GLY A 207 -21.31 -6.93 -4.84
C GLY A 207 -21.93 -8.32 -4.62
N MET A 208 -21.12 -9.39 -4.53
CA MET A 208 -21.65 -10.74 -4.57
C MET A 208 -22.46 -11.02 -3.31
N GLU A 209 -23.77 -11.17 -3.51
CA GLU A 209 -24.69 -11.78 -2.56
C GLU A 209 -24.64 -13.28 -2.78
N TYR A 210 -24.09 -14.03 -1.82
CA TYR A 210 -24.07 -15.48 -1.90
C TYR A 210 -25.39 -16.03 -1.34
N LYS A 211 -26.16 -16.74 -2.16
CA LYS A 211 -27.30 -17.52 -1.69
C LYS A 211 -26.84 -18.94 -1.45
N ASP A 212 -27.00 -19.44 -0.23
CA ASP A 212 -26.72 -20.85 0.05
C ASP A 212 -27.78 -21.78 -0.56
N HIS A 213 -27.57 -23.08 -0.40
CA HIS A 213 -28.48 -24.13 -0.86
C HIS A 213 -29.84 -24.11 -0.13
N GLU A 214 -29.95 -23.36 0.97
CA GLU A 214 -31.18 -23.15 1.73
C GLU A 214 -31.89 -21.83 1.34
N GLY A 215 -31.29 -21.03 0.45
CA GLY A 215 -31.84 -19.77 -0.04
C GLY A 215 -31.54 -18.54 0.81
N TYR A 216 -30.72 -18.65 1.87
CA TYR A 216 -30.30 -17.51 2.68
C TYR A 216 -29.28 -16.68 1.92
N THR A 217 -29.51 -15.37 1.88
CA THR A 217 -28.55 -14.43 1.33
C THR A 217 -27.54 -14.09 2.41
N HIS A 218 -26.32 -14.62 2.26
CA HIS A 218 -25.19 -14.30 3.10
C HIS A 218 -24.63 -12.95 2.67
N ASP A 219 -24.61 -12.01 3.61
CA ASP A 219 -23.96 -10.73 3.41
C ASP A 219 -22.44 -10.85 3.57
N LYS A 220 -21.73 -9.76 3.27
CA LYS A 220 -20.27 -9.71 3.35
C LYS A 220 -19.73 -9.87 4.77
N VAL A 221 -20.49 -9.46 5.78
CA VAL A 221 -20.14 -9.65 7.20
C VAL A 221 -20.15 -11.15 7.54
N THR A 222 -21.05 -11.90 6.93
CA THR A 222 -21.14 -13.36 7.07
C THR A 222 -19.95 -14.05 6.38
N ILE A 223 -19.51 -13.54 5.22
CA ILE A 223 -18.29 -13.99 4.55
C ILE A 223 -17.05 -13.75 5.42
N LEU A 224 -16.93 -12.59 6.08
CA LEU A 224 -15.80 -12.32 7.00
C LEU A 224 -15.69 -13.40 8.08
N THR A 225 -16.83 -13.81 8.65
CA THR A 225 -16.89 -14.87 9.66
C THR A 225 -16.50 -16.23 9.09
N ALA A 226 -16.96 -16.57 7.88
CA ALA A 226 -16.62 -17.82 7.21
C ALA A 226 -15.13 -17.90 6.83
N VAL A 227 -14.57 -16.81 6.29
CA VAL A 227 -13.14 -16.70 5.97
C VAL A 227 -12.30 -16.80 7.25
N GLN A 228 -12.71 -16.12 8.32
CA GLN A 228 -12.05 -16.26 9.63
C GLN A 228 -12.03 -17.70 10.11
N LEU A 229 -13.16 -18.42 10.02
CA LEU A 229 -13.22 -19.81 10.45
C LEU A 229 -12.31 -20.69 9.59
N ALA A 230 -12.39 -20.57 8.27
CA ALA A 230 -11.63 -21.41 7.33
C ALA A 230 -10.11 -21.28 7.46
N PHE A 231 -9.61 -20.13 7.89
CA PHE A 231 -8.17 -19.91 8.07
C PHE A 231 -7.66 -20.24 9.48
N ASN A 232 -8.55 -20.25 10.47
CA ASN A 232 -8.19 -20.56 11.85
C ASN A 232 -8.36 -22.06 12.19
N THR A 233 -8.96 -22.85 11.30
CA THR A 233 -9.06 -24.33 11.37
C THR A 233 -7.84 -25.01 10.78
#